data_AF-A0A2S9GRI9-F1
#
_entry.id   AF-A0A2S9GRI9-F1
#
_cell.length_a   1.000
_cell.length_b   1.000
_cell.length_c   1.000
_cell.angle_alpha   90.00
_cell.angle_beta   90.00
_cell.angle_gamma   90.00
#
_symmetry.space_group_name_H-M   'P 1'
#
loop_
_entity.id
_entity.type
_entity.pdbx_description
1 polymer ?
#
loop_
_entity_poly.entity_id
_entity_poly.type
_entity_poly.pdbx_seq_one_letter_code
_entity_poly.pdbx_strand_id
1 'polypeptide(L)' 'CGVMAGLGAAINTGAINRDDTVAVIGCGGVGDAAIAGARLVGAKRIIAVDTDNRKLDWAREFGATHTI' A
#
# COMPACT_ATOMS: atom_id res chain seq x y z
N CYS A 1 -12.67 10.97 0.93
CA CYS A 1 -12.75 9.86 -0.04
C CYS A 1 -11.50 8.99 -0.10
N GLY A 2 -10.29 9.52 0.16
CA GLY A 2 -9.05 8.80 -0.16
C GLY A 2 -8.81 7.46 0.55
N VAL A 3 -9.13 7.35 1.84
CA VAL A 3 -8.85 6.11 2.62
C VAL A 3 -9.69 4.93 2.13
N MET A 4 -11.01 5.08 2.05
CA MET A 4 -11.88 4.01 1.57
C MET A 4 -11.59 3.64 0.11
N ALA A 5 -11.17 4.62 -0.72
CA ALA A 5 -10.78 4.36 -2.09
C ALA A 5 -9.51 3.49 -2.15
N GLY A 6 -8.46 3.83 -1.39
CA GLY A 6 -7.22 3.06 -1.35
C GLY A 6 -7.42 1.66 -0.78
N LEU A 7 -8.14 1.55 0.34
CA LEU A 7 -8.43 0.28 0.98
C LEU A 7 -9.29 -0.63 0.08
N GLY A 8 -10.35 -0.07 -0.52
CA GLY A 8 -11.21 -0.78 -1.44
C GLY A 8 -10.48 -1.17 -2.73
N ALA A 9 -9.57 -0.33 -3.22
CA ALA A 9 -8.72 -0.67 -4.36
C ALA A 9 -7.81 -1.86 -4.05
N ALA A 10 -7.25 -1.96 -2.84
CA ALA A 10 -6.43 -3.10 -2.44
C ALA A 10 -7.25 -4.40 -2.27
N ILE A 11 -8.34 -4.32 -1.50
CA ILE A 11 -9.10 -5.51 -1.07
C ILE A 11 -10.08 -5.98 -2.15
N ASN A 12 -10.83 -5.07 -2.78
CA ASN A 12 -11.93 -5.42 -3.66
C ASN A 12 -11.51 -5.44 -5.13
N THR A 13 -10.88 -4.37 -5.61
CA THR A 13 -10.54 -4.24 -7.04
C THR A 13 -9.26 -4.98 -7.38
N GLY A 14 -8.21 -4.79 -6.57
CA GLY A 14 -6.94 -5.47 -6.70
C GLY A 14 -7.01 -6.93 -6.24
N ALA A 15 -8.08 -7.30 -5.51
CA ALA A 15 -8.36 -8.66 -5.04
C ALA A 15 -7.11 -9.35 -4.48
N ILE A 16 -6.32 -8.59 -3.72
CA ILE A 16 -5.05 -9.06 -3.16
C ILE A 16 -5.36 -10.28 -2.27
N ASN A 17 -4.46 -11.25 -2.29
CA ASN A 17 -4.51 -12.44 -1.46
C ASN A 17 -3.27 -12.53 -0.56
N ARG A 18 -3.35 -13.47 0.38
CA ARG A 18 -2.20 -13.84 1.20
C ARG A 18 -1.05 -14.29 0.28
N ASP A 19 0.16 -13.90 0.67
CA ASP A 19 1.40 -14.18 -0.07
C ASP A 19 1.63 -13.44 -1.39
N ASP A 20 0.70 -12.58 -1.80
CA ASP A 20 0.90 -11.73 -2.98
C ASP A 20 2.04 -10.72 -2.80
N THR A 21 2.61 -10.33 -3.92
CA THR A 21 3.55 -9.21 -4.02
C THR A 21 2.87 -8.05 -4.75
N VAL A 22 2.77 -6.91 -4.06
CA VAL A 22 2.01 -5.75 -4.50
C VAL A 22 2.93 -4.55 -4.62
N ALA A 23 2.78 -3.76 -5.69
CA ALA A 23 3.43 -2.47 -5.84
C ALA A 23 2.39 -1.35 -5.74
N VAL A 24 2.68 -0.31 -4.96
CA VAL A 24 1.83 0.88 -4.81
C VAL A 24 2.62 2.09 -5.26
N ILE A 25 2.12 2.76 -6.30
CA ILE A 25 2.75 3.93 -6.91
C ILE A 25 2.06 5.19 -6.38
N GLY A 26 2.82 6.00 -5.64
CA GLY A 26 2.37 7.19 -4.93
C GLY A 26 1.94 6.88 -3.49
N CYS A 27 2.65 7.44 -2.51
CA CYS A 27 2.46 7.26 -1.07
C CYS A 27 1.80 8.49 -0.43
N GLY A 28 0.65 8.89 -0.98
CA GLY A 28 -0.26 9.86 -0.34
C GLY A 28 -1.40 9.15 0.37
N GLY A 29 -2.39 9.89 0.87
CA GLY A 29 -3.48 9.30 1.67
C GLY A 29 -4.32 8.20 1.01
N VAL A 30 -4.32 8.08 -0.33
CA VAL A 30 -4.91 6.93 -1.05
C VAL A 30 -3.95 5.75 -1.10
N GLY A 31 -2.69 6.00 -1.47
CA GLY A 31 -1.67 4.97 -1.59
C GLY A 31 -1.35 4.31 -0.26
N ASP A 32 -1.21 5.11 0.80
CA ASP A 32 -0.96 4.58 2.14
C ASP A 32 -2.14 3.73 2.65
N ALA A 33 -3.37 4.11 2.29
CA ALA A 33 -4.54 3.29 2.59
C ALA A 33 -4.57 1.98 1.77
N ALA A 34 -4.06 1.99 0.53
CA ALA A 34 -3.88 0.77 -0.26
C ALA A 34 -2.77 -0.14 0.31
N ILE A 35 -1.67 0.44 0.78
CA ILE A 35 -0.58 -0.28 1.49
C ILE A 35 -1.13 -0.93 2.76
N ALA A 36 -1.87 -0.17 3.58
CA ALA A 36 -2.50 -0.69 4.78
C ALA A 36 -3.50 -1.82 4.46
N GLY A 37 -4.26 -1.68 3.37
CA GLY A 37 -5.14 -2.73 2.86
C GLY A 37 -4.41 -3.99 2.45
N ALA A 38 -3.35 -3.86 1.65
CA ALA A 38 -2.52 -4.99 1.25
C ALA A 38 -1.91 -5.71 2.46
N ARG A 39 -1.48 -4.96 3.47
CA ARG A 39 -0.97 -5.50 4.73
C ARG A 39 -2.06 -6.23 5.53
N LEU A 40 -3.26 -5.67 5.59
CA LEU A 40 -4.41 -6.25 6.31
C LEU A 40 -4.82 -7.61 5.72
N VAL A 41 -4.80 -7.75 4.41
CA VAL A 41 -5.07 -9.01 3.70
C VAL A 41 -3.98 -10.05 3.97
N GLY A 42 -2.74 -9.60 4.20
CA GLY A 42 -1.59 -10.47 4.42
C GLY A 42 -0.71 -10.67 3.18
N ALA A 43 -0.61 -9.65 2.33
CA ALA A 43 0.38 -9.63 1.26
C ALA A 43 1.79 -9.83 1.84
N LYS A 44 2.59 -10.67 1.20
CA LYS A 44 3.94 -11.02 1.66
C LYS A 44 4.94 -9.91 1.39
N ARG A 45 4.78 -9.21 0.27
CA ARG A 45 5.66 -8.10 -0.10
C ARG A 45 4.85 -6.93 -0.61
N ILE A 46 5.12 -5.74 -0.07
CA ILE A 46 4.46 -4.50 -0.44
C ILE A 46 5.56 -3.50 -0.77
N ILE A 47 5.63 -3.09 -2.04
CA ILE A 47 6.65 -2.21 -2.59
C ILE A 47 6.01 -0.83 -2.78
N ALA A 48 6.39 0.11 -1.93
CA ALA A 48 5.97 1.51 -2.04
C ALA A 48 6.91 2.26 -2.99
N VAL A 49 6.36 3.04 -3.91
CA VAL A 49 7.13 3.83 -4.88
C VAL A 49 6.67 5.29 -4.81
N ASP A 50 7.55 6.21 -4.43
CA ASP A 50 7.26 7.64 -4.42
C ASP A 50 8.55 8.45 -4.63
N THR A 51 8.42 9.68 -5.12
CA THR A 51 9.56 10.57 -5.33
C THR A 51 9.98 11.31 -4.07
N ASP A 52 9.10 11.39 -3.05
CA ASP A 52 9.37 12.04 -1.76
C ASP A 52 9.70 11.00 -0.67
N ASN A 53 10.95 11.00 -0.22
CA ASN A 53 11.43 10.10 0.83
C ASN A 53 10.61 10.18 2.12
N ARG A 54 10.05 11.35 2.48
CA ARG A 54 9.25 11.50 3.71
C ARG A 54 7.96 10.69 3.64
N LYS A 55 7.38 10.58 2.45
CA LYS A 55 6.19 9.75 2.23
C LYS A 55 6.53 8.26 2.25
N LEU A 56 7.71 7.89 1.75
CA LEU A 56 8.21 6.52 1.85
C LEU A 56 8.41 6.10 3.31
N ASP A 57 8.83 7.01 4.18
CA ASP A 57 8.92 6.74 5.62
C ASP A 57 7.56 6.42 6.22
N TRP A 58 6.53 7.21 5.91
CA TRP A 58 5.15 6.92 6.32
C TRP A 58 4.63 5.60 5.72
N ALA A 59 4.90 5.33 4.45
CA ALA A 59 4.49 4.10 3.79
C ALA A 59 5.01 2.85 4.52
N ARG A 60 6.23 2.90 5.08
CA ARG A 60 6.77 1.81 5.92
C ARG A 60 5.97 1.62 7.20
N GLU A 61 5.57 2.72 7.87
CA GLU A 61 4.71 2.65 9.06
C GLU A 61 3.34 2.04 8.77
N PHE A 62 2.78 2.30 7.57
CA PHE A 62 1.50 1.71 7.13
C PHE A 62 1.61 0.25 6.64
N GLY A 63 2.82 -0.29 6.50
CA GLY A 63 3.04 -1.72 6.24
C GLY A 63 3.83 -2.04 4.97
N ALA A 64 4.36 -1.04 4.26
CA ALA A 64 5.28 -1.30 3.14
C ALA A 64 6.53 -2.04 3.62
N THR A 65 6.91 -3.10 2.90
CA THR A 65 8.10 -3.88 3.23
C THR A 65 9.32 -3.45 2.45
N HIS A 66 9.12 -2.80 1.31
CA HIS A 66 10.17 -2.24 0.47
C HIS A 66 9.71 -0.86 -0.02
N THR A 67 10.67 0.02 -0.27
CA THR A 67 10.44 1.39 -0.75
C THR A 67 11.41 1.69 -1.88
N ILE A 68 10.93 2.36 -2.93
CA ILE A 68 11.71 2.79 -4.09
C ILE A 68 11.48 4.30 -4.29
#